data_AF-A0A3D5W8D4-F1
#
_entry.id   AF-A0A3D5W8D4-F1
#
_cell.length_a   1.000
_cell.length_b   1.000
_cell.length_c   1.000
_cell.angle_alpha   90.00
_cell.angle_beta   90.00
_cell.angle_gamma   90.00
#
_symmetry.space_group_name_H-M   'P 1'
#
loop_
_entity.id
_entity.type
_entity.pdbx_description
1 polymer ?
#
loop_
_entity_poly.entity_id
_entity_poly.type
_entity_poly.pdbx_seq_one_letter_code
_entity_poly.pdbx_strand_id
1 'polypeptide(L)' 'DEIGDMPLELQTRLLRVLSDDTFFRVGGHQELTADVRVIAATNQDLARRVEEGRFREDLFHRLNVIGIEL' A
#
# COMPACT_ATOMS: atom_id res chain seq x y z
N ASP A 1 1.81 -6.94 7.34
CA ASP A 1 0.64 -7.65 7.87
C ASP A 1 -0.43 -6.63 8.19
N GLU A 2 -1.70 -7.03 8.23
CA GLU A 2 -2.88 -6.18 8.45
C GLU A 2 -2.88 -4.87 7.64
N ILE A 3 -2.69 -4.96 6.33
CA ILE A 3 -2.60 -3.77 5.45
C ILE A 3 -3.87 -2.90 5.51
N GLY A 4 -5.02 -3.48 5.85
CA GLY A 4 -6.29 -2.77 6.00
C GLY A 4 -6.35 -1.76 7.15
N ASP A 5 -5.45 -1.88 8.14
CA ASP A 5 -5.34 -0.93 9.27
C ASP A 5 -4.38 0.23 8.99
N MET A 6 -3.75 0.25 7.81
CA MET A 6 -2.84 1.33 7.43
C MET A 6 -3.59 2.67 7.29
N PRO A 7 -3.15 3.75 7.96
CA PRO A 7 -3.72 5.09 7.76
C PRO A 7 -3.58 5.58 6.31
N LEU A 8 -4.55 6.36 5.81
CA LEU A 8 -4.58 6.87 4.44
C LEU A 8 -3.31 7.63 4.01
N GLU A 9 -2.68 8.36 4.94
CA GLU A 9 -1.42 9.06 4.66
C GLU A 9 -0.29 8.07 4.32
N LEU A 10 -0.20 6.96 5.06
CA LEU A 10 0.80 5.93 4.81
C LEU A 10 0.49 5.13 3.54
N GLN A 11 -0.79 4.91 3.23
CA GLN A 11 -1.22 4.28 1.98
C GLN A 11 -0.69 5.06 0.75
N THR A 12 -0.72 6.40 0.81
CA THR A 12 -0.19 7.25 -0.27
C THR A 12 1.32 7.09 -0.45
N ARG A 13 2.07 6.94 0.65
CA ARG A 13 3.52 6.71 0.60
C ARG A 13 3.85 5.33 0.04
N LEU A 14 3.10 4.30 0.44
CA LEU A 14 3.26 2.95 -0.09
C LEU A 14 2.95 2.89 -1.58
N LEU A 15 1.88 3.55 -2.04
CA LEU A 15 1.55 3.62 -3.46
C LEU A 15 2.69 4.22 -4.29
N ARG A 16 3.38 5.24 -3.77
CA ARG A 16 4.54 5.84 -4.44
C ARG A 16 5.69 4.85 -4.59
N VAL A 17 6.00 4.11 -3.52
CA VAL A 17 7.01 3.02 -3.56
C VAL A 17 6.64 2.00 -4.62
N LEU A 18 5.38 1.55 -4.64
CA LEU A 18 4.92 0.54 -5.59
C LEU A 18 4.88 1.03 -7.04
N SER A 19 4.79 2.34 -7.27
CA SER A 19 4.63 2.94 -8.60
C SER A 19 5.96 3.37 -9.22
N ASP A 20 6.82 4.00 -8.40
CA ASP A 20 8.02 4.69 -8.86
C ASP A 20 9.32 4.02 -8.35
N ASP A 21 9.21 2.94 -7.57
CA ASP A 21 10.31 2.27 -6.86
C ASP A 21 11.12 3.20 -5.95
N THR A 22 10.56 4.35 -5.56
CA THR A 22 11.25 5.39 -4.78
C THR A 22 10.50 5.83 -3.53
N PHE A 23 11.26 6.30 -2.53
CA PHE A 23 10.73 6.84 -1.28
C PHE A 23 11.64 7.86 -0.62
N PHE A 24 11.11 8.52 0.41
CA PHE A 24 11.84 9.40 1.31
C PHE A 24 11.83 8.83 2.72
N ARG A 25 12.97 8.93 3.41
CA ARG A 25 13.03 8.68 4.85
C ARG A 25 12.21 9.73 5.59
N VAL A 26 11.70 9.39 6.77
CA VAL A 26 11.00 10.36 7.64
C VAL A 26 11.97 11.50 7.98
N GLY A 27 11.59 12.73 7.66
CA GLY A 27 12.44 13.92 7.81
C GLY A 27 13.59 14.03 6.80
N GLY A 28 13.70 13.11 5.83
CA GLY A 28 14.70 13.15 4.77
C GLY A 28 14.21 13.90 3.53
N HIS A 29 15.12 14.62 2.87
CA HIS A 29 14.85 15.31 1.60
C HIS A 29 15.48 14.61 0.39
N GLN A 30 16.16 13.49 0.62
CA GLN A 30 16.76 12.69 -0.44
C GLN A 30 15.80 11.56 -0.84
N GLU A 31 15.54 11.46 -2.13
CA GLU A 31 14.83 10.33 -2.73
C GLU A 31 15.76 9.11 -2.79
N LEU A 32 15.24 7.94 -2.44
CA LEU A 32 15.95 6.67 -2.45
C LEU A 32 15.17 5.67 -3.30
N THR A 33 15.88 4.92 -4.14
CA THR A 33 15.31 3.81 -4.92
C THR A 33 15.41 2.52 -4.13
N ALA A 34 14.39 1.67 -4.23
CA ALA A 34 14.35 0.35 -3.61
C ALA A 34 13.83 -0.69 -4.63
N ASP A 35 14.65 -1.69 -4.93
CA ASP A 35 14.21 -2.89 -5.64
C ASP A 35 13.67 -3.89 -4.60
N VAL A 36 12.35 -3.94 -4.47
CA VAL A 36 11.67 -4.73 -3.42
C VAL A 36 10.47 -5.47 -3.99
N ARG A 37 10.27 -6.70 -3.48
CA ARG A 37 9.02 -7.44 -3.69
C ARG A 37 8.12 -7.24 -2.49
N VAL A 38 6.92 -6.72 -2.71
CA VAL A 38 5.93 -6.49 -1.64
C VAL A 38 4.99 -7.69 -1.52
N ILE A 39 4.77 -8.13 -0.28
CA ILE A 39 3.78 -9.13 0.09
C ILE A 39 2.95 -8.52 1.22
N ALA A 40 1.63 -8.50 1.07
CA ALA A 40 0.70 -7.96 2.05
C ALA A 40 -0.33 -9.03 2.44
N ALA A 41 -0.82 -8.93 3.66
CA ALA A 41 -1.89 -9.76 4.19
C ALA A 41 -2.81 -8.85 5.03
N THR A 42 -4.07 -9.25 5.17
CA THR A 42 -5.09 -8.54 5.95
C THR A 42 -6.22 -9.50 6.26
N ASN A 43 -6.77 -9.41 7.47
CA ASN A 43 -7.99 -10.12 7.85
C ASN A 43 -9.28 -9.36 7.45
N GLN A 44 -9.13 -8.17 6.87
CA GLN A 44 -10.21 -7.25 6.54
C GLN A 44 -10.56 -7.30 5.05
N ASP A 45 -11.83 -7.14 4.73
CA ASP A 45 -12.32 -6.96 3.36
C ASP A 45 -11.89 -5.58 2.84
N LEU A 46 -10.89 -5.57 1.96
CA LEU A 46 -10.37 -4.33 1.37
C LEU A 46 -11.36 -3.70 0.39
N ALA A 47 -12.16 -4.48 -0.35
CA ALA A 47 -13.13 -3.92 -1.28
C ALA A 47 -14.18 -3.09 -0.52
N ARG A 48 -14.68 -3.63 0.59
CA ARG A 48 -15.55 -2.88 1.50
C ARG A 48 -14.87 -1.65 2.11
N ARG A 49 -13.60 -1.75 2.50
CA ARG A 49 -12.84 -0.61 3.04
C ARG A 49 -12.63 0.50 2.00
N VAL A 50 -12.53 0.15 0.71
CA VAL A 50 -12.50 1.12 -0.39
C VAL A 50 -13.85 1.84 -0.49
N GLU A 51 -14.96 1.11 -0.47
CA GLU A 51 -16.31 1.69 -0.47
C GLU A 51 -16.54 2.63 0.73
N GLU A 52 -16.00 2.28 1.91
CA GLU A 52 -16.06 3.10 3.13
C GLU A 52 -15.07 4.30 3.10
N GLY A 53 -14.27 4.46 2.05
CA GLY A 53 -13.25 5.51 1.94
C GLY A 53 -12.09 5.37 2.93
N ARG A 54 -11.93 4.19 3.53
CA ARG A 54 -10.87 3.86 4.52
C ARG A 54 -9.64 3.25 3.88
N PHE A 55 -9.76 2.79 2.64
CA PHE A 55 -8.65 2.27 1.85
C PHE A 55 -8.69 2.89 0.46
N ARG A 56 -7.52 3.23 -0.09
CA ARG A 56 -7.46 3.83 -1.42
C ARG A 56 -7.67 2.77 -2.50
N GLU A 57 -8.54 3.10 -3.44
CA GLU A 57 -8.85 2.25 -4.60
C GLU A 57 -7.61 1.95 -5.45
N ASP A 58 -6.77 2.96 -5.71
CA ASP A 58 -5.53 2.80 -6.49
C ASP A 58 -4.53 1.83 -5.84
N LEU A 59 -4.35 1.92 -4.52
CA LEU A 59 -3.52 0.98 -3.76
C LEU A 59 -4.11 -0.43 -3.77
N PHE A 60 -5.44 -0.55 -3.67
CA PHE A 60 -6.12 -1.85 -3.74
C PHE A 60 -5.83 -2.53 -5.08
N HIS A 61 -6.00 -1.82 -6.20
CA HIS A 61 -5.70 -2.37 -7.52
C HIS A 61 -4.21 -2.71 -7.72
N ARG A 62 -3.29 -1.96 -7.11
CA ARG A 62 -1.84 -2.23 -7.21
C ARG A 62 -1.41 -3.44 -6.40
N LEU A 63 -2.06 -3.71 -5.26
CA LEU A 63 -1.79 -4.89 -4.43
C LEU A 63 -2.50 -6.14 -4.94
N ASN A 64 -3.73 -6.01 -5.41
CA ASN A 64 -4.59 -7.14 -5.79
C ASN A 64 -4.33 -7.66 -7.21
N VAL A 65 -3.05 -7.77 -7.61
CA VAL A 65 -2.64 -8.37 -8.89
C VAL A 65 -2.65 -9.90 -8.79
N ILE A 66 -2.23 -10.44 -7.64
CA ILE A 66 -2.29 -11.86 -7.31
C ILE A 66 -2.88 -11.98 -5.90
N GLY A 67 -4.17 -12.26 -5.81
CA GLY A 67 -4.86 -12.55 -4.56
C GLY A 67 -4.73 -14.03 -4.19
N ILE A 68 -4.39 -14.32 -2.94
CA ILE A 68 -4.43 -15.67 -2.37
C ILE A 68 -5.41 -15.62 -1.21
N GLU A 69 -6.49 -16.38 -1.32
CA GLU A 69 -7.43 -16.63 -0.22
C GLU A 69 -6.98 -17.89 0.52
N LEU A 70 -6.84 -17.79 1.85
CA LEU A 70 -6.37 -18.86 2.74
C LEU A 70 -7.51 -19.37 3.63
#